data_AF-A0A9E5EFF4-F1
#
_entry.id   AF-A0A9E5EFF4-F1
#
_cell.length_a   1.000
_cell.length_b   1.000
_cell.length_c   1.000
_cell.angle_alpha   90.00
_cell.angle_beta   90.00
_cell.angle_gamma   90.00
#
_symmetry.space_group_name_H-M   'P 1'
#
loop_
_entity.id
_entity.type
_entity.pdbx_description
1 polymer ?
#
loop_
_entity_poly.entity_id
_entity_poly.type
_entity_poly.pdbx_seq_one_letter_code
_entity_poly.pdbx_strand_id
1 'polypeptide(L)'
;MAKKSSKAPSVKTDSSVLKTLVILKVPKSGDVFENGEWIISSAVGHLVKLKDPEDLDPKYKRWTLKDLPILPDKYDGTVDTSILKAIIGERQDGTRFKLLKELIKRSDVGTIVNACDAGREGELILHYIYKLIGRDLPVKRLWLTSMTNDSIQSSFDNLLTSEAKAGLRDSAVGRSQADWLVGLNASRLCTLRIGARSESYPAGRVQTPTLMLIVERELEIRAFQ
;
A
#
# COMPACT_ATOMS: atom_id res chain seq x y z
N MET A 1 2.83 -14.12 -10.92
CA MET A 1 3.63 -15.34 -11.22
C MET A 1 3.28 -15.77 -12.66
N ALA A 2 4.27 -16.20 -13.48
CA ALA A 2 4.29 -16.21 -14.95
C ALA A 2 5.64 -16.80 -15.44
N LYS A 3 5.77 -17.36 -16.64
CA LYS A 3 6.70 -18.45 -17.00
C LYS A 3 7.76 -18.06 -18.09
N LYS A 4 9.08 -18.27 -17.78
CA LYS A 4 10.36 -18.25 -18.60
C LYS A 4 10.94 -16.87 -19.02
N SER A 5 12.26 -16.51 -18.93
CA SER A 5 13.58 -17.18 -18.77
C SER A 5 14.77 -16.18 -18.49
N SER A 6 15.56 -16.39 -17.40
CA SER A 6 16.94 -15.97 -16.92
C SER A 6 17.68 -14.68 -17.41
N LYS A 7 18.28 -13.76 -16.58
CA LYS A 7 19.48 -13.84 -15.68
C LYS A 7 19.69 -12.59 -14.75
N ALA A 8 19.99 -12.78 -13.44
CA ALA A 8 20.02 -11.90 -12.21
C ALA A 8 20.88 -10.59 -12.09
N PRO A 9 20.48 -9.55 -11.29
CA PRO A 9 21.24 -9.09 -10.08
C PRO A 9 20.40 -8.65 -8.82
N SER A 10 21.11 -8.31 -7.72
CA SER A 10 20.74 -8.48 -6.28
C SER A 10 19.93 -7.38 -5.59
N VAL A 11 18.81 -7.78 -4.99
CA VAL A 11 18.05 -7.06 -3.95
C VAL A 11 18.24 -7.81 -2.63
N LYS A 12 18.43 -7.12 -1.49
CA LYS A 12 18.40 -7.73 -0.14
C LYS A 12 17.07 -8.49 -0.02
N THR A 13 17.14 -9.79 -0.18
CA THR A 13 15.97 -10.66 -0.31
C THR A 13 15.59 -11.06 1.10
N ASP A 14 14.36 -10.73 1.52
CA ASP A 14 13.83 -11.14 2.83
C ASP A 14 14.01 -12.66 3.01
N SER A 15 14.29 -13.11 4.24
CA SER A 15 14.53 -14.51 4.60
C SER A 15 13.39 -15.44 4.18
N SER A 16 12.15 -14.92 4.20
CA SER A 16 10.93 -15.57 3.72
C SER A 16 10.98 -15.84 2.21
N VAL A 17 11.41 -14.83 1.44
CA VAL A 17 11.57 -14.90 0.00
C VAL A 17 12.72 -15.85 -0.34
N LEU A 18 13.86 -15.81 0.36
CA LEU A 18 14.98 -16.74 0.14
C LEU A 18 14.59 -18.21 0.34
N LYS A 19 13.86 -18.53 1.43
CA LYS A 19 13.36 -19.89 1.65
C LYS A 19 12.36 -20.32 0.58
N THR A 20 11.44 -19.43 0.21
CA THR A 20 10.47 -19.67 -0.87
C THR A 20 11.17 -19.98 -2.19
N LEU A 21 12.22 -19.23 -2.54
CA LEU A 21 13.00 -19.42 -3.76
C LEU A 21 13.72 -20.78 -3.79
N VAL A 22 14.22 -21.24 -2.65
CA VAL A 22 14.86 -22.56 -2.52
C VAL A 22 13.83 -23.67 -2.69
N ILE A 23 12.67 -23.57 -2.02
CA ILE A 23 11.60 -24.58 -2.08
C ILE A 23 11.03 -24.70 -3.49
N LEU A 24 10.76 -23.56 -4.15
CA LEU A 24 10.22 -23.52 -5.51
C LEU A 24 11.28 -23.66 -6.60
N LYS A 25 12.57 -23.76 -6.23
CA LYS A 25 13.72 -23.85 -7.16
C LYS A 25 13.68 -22.77 -8.24
N VAL A 26 13.49 -21.51 -7.83
CA VAL A 26 13.37 -20.36 -8.74
C VAL A 26 14.71 -19.61 -8.78
N PRO A 27 15.49 -19.69 -9.87
CA PRO A 27 16.75 -18.98 -9.98
C PRO A 27 16.50 -17.49 -10.18
N LYS A 28 17.52 -16.72 -9.85
CA LYS A 28 17.48 -15.27 -9.99
C LYS A 28 17.65 -14.84 -11.45
N SER A 29 16.83 -13.88 -11.89
CA SER A 29 16.75 -13.37 -13.27
C SER A 29 16.52 -11.85 -13.21
N GLY A 30 17.44 -11.00 -13.63
CA GLY A 30 17.41 -9.57 -13.36
C GLY A 30 17.17 -9.25 -11.90
N ASP A 31 16.39 -8.19 -11.67
CA ASP A 31 15.89 -7.78 -10.37
C ASP A 31 14.69 -8.62 -9.87
N VAL A 32 14.49 -9.81 -10.46
CA VAL A 32 13.40 -10.74 -10.19
C VAL A 32 13.94 -12.17 -10.04
N PHE A 33 13.05 -13.12 -9.77
CA PHE A 33 13.36 -14.54 -9.77
C PHE A 33 12.37 -15.27 -10.66
N GLU A 34 12.87 -16.09 -11.58
CA GLU A 34 12.05 -16.66 -12.63
C GLU A 34 12.49 -18.07 -13.02
N ASN A 35 11.52 -18.97 -13.11
CA ASN A 35 11.68 -20.27 -13.75
C ASN A 35 10.56 -20.50 -14.78
N GLY A 36 10.43 -21.75 -15.21
CA GLY A 36 9.36 -22.16 -16.09
C GLY A 36 8.00 -22.26 -15.41
N GLU A 37 7.66 -21.56 -14.35
CA GLU A 37 6.33 -21.62 -13.72
C GLU A 37 6.06 -20.34 -12.92
N TRP A 38 7.06 -19.87 -12.18
CA TRP A 38 6.97 -18.78 -11.24
C TRP A 38 7.75 -17.55 -11.74
N ILE A 39 7.11 -16.37 -11.67
CA ILE A 39 7.77 -15.04 -11.67
C ILE A 39 7.58 -14.42 -10.29
N ILE A 40 8.68 -14.12 -9.61
CA ILE A 40 8.68 -13.61 -8.23
C ILE A 40 9.39 -12.26 -8.22
N SER A 41 8.71 -11.26 -7.66
CA SER A 41 9.24 -9.92 -7.41
C SER A 41 8.60 -9.35 -6.15
N SER A 42 9.17 -8.29 -5.59
CA SER A 42 8.73 -7.68 -4.34
C SER A 42 8.33 -6.22 -4.53
N ALA A 43 7.35 -5.75 -3.76
CA ALA A 43 6.93 -4.34 -3.78
C ALA A 43 7.89 -3.42 -3.01
N VAL A 44 8.61 -3.91 -2.00
CA VAL A 44 9.42 -3.09 -1.07
C VAL A 44 8.57 -1.99 -0.42
N GLY A 45 7.63 -2.40 0.42
CA GLY A 45 6.66 -1.50 1.06
C GLY A 45 5.58 -1.01 0.08
N HIS A 46 5.01 0.16 0.37
CA HIS A 46 4.07 0.81 -0.52
C HIS A 46 4.76 1.37 -1.75
N LEU A 47 4.20 1.09 -2.92
CA LEU A 47 4.59 1.70 -4.20
C LEU A 47 3.54 2.67 -4.75
N VAL A 48 2.34 2.61 -4.19
CA VAL A 48 1.16 3.33 -4.64
C VAL A 48 0.52 3.93 -3.40
N LYS A 49 0.09 5.18 -3.52
CA LYS A 49 -0.62 5.91 -2.47
C LYS A 49 -1.87 6.59 -3.02
N LEU A 50 -2.71 7.06 -2.12
CA LEU A 50 -3.75 8.01 -2.46
C LEU A 50 -3.10 9.32 -2.91
N LYS A 51 -3.71 9.97 -3.90
CA LYS A 51 -3.26 11.24 -4.45
C LYS A 51 -3.20 12.33 -3.39
N ASP A 52 -2.23 13.22 -3.53
CA ASP A 52 -2.24 14.47 -2.78
C ASP A 52 -3.30 15.39 -3.45
N PRO A 53 -3.86 16.38 -2.75
CA PRO A 53 -4.96 17.18 -3.27
C PRO A 53 -4.63 17.89 -4.58
N GLU A 54 -3.42 18.42 -4.72
CA GLU A 54 -2.96 19.05 -5.95
C GLU A 54 -2.91 18.10 -7.17
N ASP A 55 -2.85 16.77 -6.95
CA ASP A 55 -2.98 15.78 -8.03
C ASP A 55 -4.44 15.46 -8.38
N LEU A 56 -5.39 15.79 -7.49
CA LEU A 56 -6.82 15.72 -7.77
C LEU A 56 -7.24 16.93 -8.60
N ASP A 57 -6.86 18.12 -8.16
CA ASP A 57 -7.11 19.39 -8.85
C ASP A 57 -5.98 20.38 -8.48
N PRO A 58 -5.27 20.95 -9.47
CA PRO A 58 -4.20 21.93 -9.22
C PRO A 58 -4.62 23.12 -8.34
N LYS A 59 -5.91 23.48 -8.30
CA LYS A 59 -6.42 24.55 -7.43
C LYS A 59 -6.12 24.28 -5.94
N TYR A 60 -6.12 23.01 -5.53
CA TYR A 60 -5.89 22.61 -4.15
C TYR A 60 -4.43 22.77 -3.71
N LYS A 61 -3.52 23.19 -4.60
CA LYS A 61 -2.16 23.63 -4.23
C LYS A 61 -2.21 24.86 -3.31
N ARG A 62 -3.18 25.77 -3.52
CA ARG A 62 -3.44 26.87 -2.61
C ARG A 62 -4.47 26.44 -1.56
N TRP A 63 -4.15 26.62 -0.28
CA TRP A 63 -5.05 26.23 0.79
C TRP A 63 -6.03 27.37 1.06
N THR A 64 -7.34 27.09 0.93
CA THR A 64 -8.40 28.03 1.28
C THR A 64 -9.50 27.33 2.06
N LEU A 65 -10.19 28.06 2.94
CA LEU A 65 -11.32 27.51 3.68
C LEU A 65 -12.52 27.17 2.78
N LYS A 66 -12.63 27.83 1.62
CA LYS A 66 -13.74 27.63 0.68
C LYS A 66 -13.66 26.29 -0.05
N ASP A 67 -12.46 25.72 -0.15
CA ASP A 67 -12.21 24.45 -0.82
C ASP A 67 -12.38 23.24 0.11
N LEU A 68 -12.66 23.47 1.41
CA LEU A 68 -12.83 22.40 2.39
C LEU A 68 -14.32 22.06 2.60
N PRO A 69 -14.69 20.77 2.72
CA PRO A 69 -13.80 19.61 2.62
C PRO A 69 -13.48 19.25 1.15
N ILE A 70 -12.24 18.82 0.92
CA ILE A 70 -11.81 18.20 -0.33
C ILE A 70 -12.25 16.74 -0.27
N LEU A 71 -13.16 16.38 -1.17
CA LEU A 71 -13.71 15.04 -1.34
C LEU A 71 -13.36 14.52 -2.74
N PRO A 72 -13.14 13.21 -2.90
CA PRO A 72 -13.06 12.61 -4.22
C PRO A 72 -14.45 12.54 -4.86
N ASP A 73 -14.51 12.55 -6.19
CA ASP A 73 -15.77 12.52 -6.95
C ASP A 73 -16.62 11.27 -6.65
N LYS A 74 -15.95 10.15 -6.36
CA LYS A 74 -16.57 8.90 -5.91
C LYS A 74 -15.96 8.46 -4.59
N TYR A 75 -16.83 8.22 -3.61
CA TYR A 75 -16.49 7.69 -2.30
C TYR A 75 -17.52 6.65 -1.85
N ASP A 76 -17.55 5.52 -2.56
CA ASP A 76 -18.46 4.39 -2.29
C ASP A 76 -17.78 3.24 -1.54
N GLY A 77 -16.59 3.49 -0.99
CA GLY A 77 -15.75 2.48 -0.33
C GLY A 77 -14.96 1.60 -1.30
N THR A 78 -15.10 1.81 -2.61
CA THR A 78 -14.24 1.17 -3.61
C THR A 78 -12.99 2.02 -3.88
N VAL A 79 -11.94 1.37 -4.37
CA VAL A 79 -10.71 2.05 -4.78
C VAL A 79 -10.82 2.39 -6.26
N ASP A 80 -11.04 3.65 -6.56
CA ASP A 80 -10.98 4.21 -7.90
C ASP A 80 -9.53 4.55 -8.29
N THR A 81 -9.15 4.32 -9.54
CA THR A 81 -7.79 4.61 -10.00
C THR A 81 -7.52 6.12 -10.12
N SER A 82 -8.56 6.94 -10.24
CA SER A 82 -8.46 8.41 -10.29
C SER A 82 -7.91 9.01 -9.01
N ILE A 83 -8.01 8.32 -7.87
CA ILE A 83 -7.49 8.77 -6.56
C ILE A 83 -6.18 8.08 -6.17
N LEU A 84 -5.63 7.20 -7.02
CA LEU A 84 -4.34 6.54 -6.78
C LEU A 84 -3.22 7.18 -7.61
N LYS A 85 -2.01 7.17 -7.07
CA LYS A 85 -0.79 7.46 -7.82
C LYS A 85 0.39 6.60 -7.36
N ALA A 86 1.30 6.32 -8.28
CA ALA A 86 2.58 5.72 -7.93
C ALA A 86 3.39 6.70 -7.07
N ILE A 87 4.09 6.19 -6.07
CA ILE A 87 4.98 6.99 -5.23
C ILE A 87 6.27 7.24 -6.02
N ILE A 88 6.61 8.52 -6.17
CA ILE A 88 7.85 9.00 -6.76
C ILE A 88 8.41 10.07 -5.81
N GLY A 89 9.63 9.87 -5.32
CA GLY A 89 10.31 10.78 -4.38
C GLY A 89 11.73 10.30 -4.04
N GLU A 90 12.38 10.97 -3.09
CA GLU A 90 13.80 10.75 -2.76
C GLU A 90 14.13 9.29 -2.39
N ARG A 91 13.23 8.61 -1.67
CA ARG A 91 13.42 7.22 -1.23
C ARG A 91 12.94 6.19 -2.25
N GLN A 92 12.28 6.62 -3.32
CA GLN A 92 11.58 5.74 -4.25
C GLN A 92 11.37 6.45 -5.60
N ASP A 93 12.20 6.15 -6.58
CA ASP A 93 12.21 6.77 -7.92
C ASP A 93 11.12 6.22 -8.88
N GLY A 94 10.25 5.35 -8.38
CA GLY A 94 9.19 4.69 -9.15
C GLY A 94 9.65 3.53 -10.04
N THR A 95 10.94 3.20 -10.09
CA THR A 95 11.48 2.07 -10.88
C THR A 95 10.84 0.75 -10.49
N ARG A 96 10.67 0.51 -9.18
CA ARG A 96 10.05 -0.72 -8.68
C ARG A 96 8.60 -0.87 -9.13
N PHE A 97 7.82 0.20 -9.12
CA PHE A 97 6.44 0.17 -9.64
C PHE A 97 6.42 -0.09 -11.15
N LYS A 98 7.31 0.55 -11.92
CA LYS A 98 7.45 0.30 -13.37
C LYS A 98 7.78 -1.16 -13.65
N LEU A 99 8.76 -1.73 -12.93
CA LEU A 99 9.12 -3.14 -13.03
C LEU A 99 7.89 -4.03 -12.77
N LEU A 100 7.18 -3.86 -11.64
CA LEU A 100 6.01 -4.69 -11.35
C LEU A 100 4.90 -4.53 -12.41
N LYS A 101 4.70 -3.32 -12.92
CA LYS A 101 3.74 -3.04 -13.99
C LYS A 101 4.11 -3.79 -15.27
N GLU A 102 5.38 -3.78 -15.66
CA GLU A 102 5.87 -4.53 -16.82
C GLU A 102 5.69 -6.02 -16.62
N LEU A 103 6.10 -6.55 -15.47
CA LEU A 103 5.97 -7.97 -15.14
C LEU A 103 4.53 -8.44 -15.16
N ILE A 104 3.59 -7.71 -14.52
CA ILE A 104 2.17 -8.06 -14.49
C ILE A 104 1.55 -7.99 -15.89
N LYS A 105 2.07 -7.13 -16.78
CA LYS A 105 1.56 -6.97 -18.14
C LYS A 105 2.11 -7.98 -19.15
N ARG A 106 3.12 -8.78 -18.80
CA ARG A 106 3.63 -9.81 -19.72
C ARG A 106 2.52 -10.79 -20.12
N SER A 107 2.55 -11.27 -21.37
CA SER A 107 1.51 -12.13 -21.94
C SER A 107 1.48 -13.54 -21.32
N ASP A 108 2.62 -14.01 -20.79
CA ASP A 108 2.76 -15.31 -20.13
C ASP A 108 2.30 -15.30 -18.66
N VAL A 109 1.86 -14.15 -18.13
CA VAL A 109 1.30 -14.02 -16.78
C VAL A 109 -0.19 -14.33 -16.81
N GLY A 110 -0.56 -15.49 -16.29
CA GLY A 110 -1.95 -15.91 -16.15
C GLY A 110 -2.55 -15.67 -14.77
N THR A 111 -1.74 -15.55 -13.70
CA THR A 111 -2.26 -15.44 -12.32
C THR A 111 -1.34 -14.62 -11.42
N ILE A 112 -1.94 -13.76 -10.61
CA ILE A 112 -1.23 -12.99 -9.58
C ILE A 112 -1.40 -13.72 -8.25
N VAL A 113 -0.31 -13.93 -7.52
CA VAL A 113 -0.35 -14.45 -6.15
C VAL A 113 0.06 -13.33 -5.21
N ASN A 114 -0.83 -12.94 -4.30
CA ASN A 114 -0.49 -12.07 -3.19
C ASN A 114 0.35 -12.85 -2.18
N ALA A 115 1.64 -12.54 -2.11
CA ALA A 115 2.59 -13.09 -1.16
C ALA A 115 3.06 -12.05 -0.13
N CYS A 116 2.39 -10.90 -0.01
CA CYS A 116 2.67 -9.93 1.05
C CYS A 116 2.32 -10.50 2.43
N ASP A 117 2.75 -9.85 3.50
CA ASP A 117 2.51 -10.30 4.87
C ASP A 117 1.03 -10.61 5.14
N ALA A 118 0.79 -11.63 5.97
CA ALA A 118 -0.53 -12.10 6.36
C ALA A 118 -1.25 -11.06 7.27
N GLY A 119 -1.80 -10.01 6.67
CA GLY A 119 -2.44 -8.93 7.39
C GLY A 119 -3.06 -7.88 6.47
N ARG A 120 -3.74 -6.90 7.10
CA ARG A 120 -4.40 -5.78 6.39
C ARG A 120 -3.47 -5.05 5.43
N GLU A 121 -2.24 -4.81 5.89
CA GLU A 121 -1.26 -4.05 5.11
C GLU A 121 -0.82 -4.78 3.85
N GLY A 122 -0.59 -6.10 3.96
CA GLY A 122 -0.22 -6.91 2.80
C GLY A 122 -1.34 -6.99 1.76
N GLU A 123 -2.60 -7.02 2.18
CA GLU A 123 -3.73 -6.91 1.24
C GLU A 123 -3.75 -5.54 0.55
N LEU A 124 -3.55 -4.46 1.30
CA LEU A 124 -3.62 -3.09 0.79
C LEU A 124 -2.53 -2.82 -0.26
N ILE A 125 -1.28 -3.22 0.03
CA ILE A 125 -0.12 -3.01 -0.84
C ILE A 125 -0.39 -3.61 -2.23
N LEU A 126 -0.74 -4.90 -2.30
CA LEU A 126 -1.02 -5.51 -3.59
C LEU A 126 -2.27 -4.89 -4.23
N HIS A 127 -3.32 -4.65 -3.45
CA HIS A 127 -4.57 -4.14 -3.99
C HIS A 127 -4.39 -2.79 -4.70
N TYR A 128 -3.65 -1.85 -4.10
CA TYR A 128 -3.37 -0.55 -4.72
C TYR A 128 -2.49 -0.66 -5.96
N ILE A 129 -1.42 -1.47 -5.91
CA ILE A 129 -0.55 -1.72 -7.08
C ILE A 129 -1.38 -2.29 -8.22
N TYR A 130 -2.18 -3.31 -7.94
CA TYR A 130 -2.95 -4.05 -8.93
C TYR A 130 -4.06 -3.18 -9.55
N LYS A 131 -4.79 -2.43 -8.72
CA LYS A 131 -5.80 -1.47 -9.18
C LYS A 131 -5.19 -0.40 -10.09
N LEU A 132 -4.07 0.20 -9.68
CA LEU A 132 -3.42 1.24 -10.49
C LEU A 132 -2.85 0.71 -11.83
N ILE A 133 -2.41 -0.56 -11.88
CA ILE A 133 -1.95 -1.18 -13.13
C ILE A 133 -3.11 -1.41 -14.10
N GLY A 134 -4.31 -1.69 -13.59
CA GLY A 134 -5.54 -1.81 -14.38
C GLY A 134 -5.59 -3.05 -15.28
N ARG A 135 -5.01 -4.17 -14.83
CA ARG A 135 -5.10 -5.46 -15.54
C ARG A 135 -6.08 -6.38 -14.82
N ASP A 136 -6.73 -7.26 -15.58
CA ASP A 136 -7.69 -8.23 -15.06
C ASP A 136 -7.17 -9.66 -15.25
N LEU A 137 -6.51 -10.15 -14.20
CA LEU A 137 -6.01 -11.50 -14.00
C LEU A 137 -6.59 -12.06 -12.70
N PRO A 138 -6.80 -13.38 -12.61
CA PRO A 138 -7.16 -14.00 -11.35
C PRO A 138 -6.09 -13.74 -10.29
N VAL A 139 -6.55 -13.40 -9.08
CA VAL A 139 -5.70 -13.19 -7.91
C VAL A 139 -5.89 -14.36 -6.94
N LYS A 140 -4.78 -14.94 -6.51
CA LYS A 140 -4.69 -15.92 -5.43
C LYS A 140 -3.98 -15.31 -4.25
N ARG A 141 -4.18 -15.87 -3.06
CA ARG A 141 -3.58 -15.39 -1.82
C ARG A 141 -2.77 -16.47 -1.15
N LEU A 142 -1.46 -16.25 -1.05
CA LEU A 142 -0.55 -17.07 -0.26
C LEU A 142 -0.58 -16.58 1.19
N TRP A 143 -1.07 -17.40 2.13
CA TRP A 143 -1.22 -16.98 3.53
C TRP A 143 -0.19 -17.65 4.44
N LEU A 144 0.99 -17.06 4.54
CA LEU A 144 2.08 -17.59 5.38
C LEU A 144 1.89 -17.18 6.84
N THR A 145 1.67 -18.17 7.72
CA THR A 145 1.64 -17.99 9.19
C THR A 145 2.96 -18.36 9.86
N SER A 146 3.83 -19.10 9.16
CA SER A 146 5.14 -19.55 9.64
C SER A 146 6.17 -19.59 8.52
N MET A 147 7.44 -19.50 8.90
CA MET A 147 8.60 -19.52 7.99
C MET A 147 9.31 -20.88 7.94
N THR A 148 8.65 -21.95 8.40
CA THR A 148 9.13 -23.33 8.25
C THR A 148 8.94 -23.79 6.80
N ASN A 149 9.81 -24.68 6.33
CA ASN A 149 9.73 -25.17 4.94
C ASN A 149 8.38 -25.84 4.66
N ASP A 150 7.89 -26.66 5.59
CA ASP A 150 6.61 -27.35 5.47
C ASP A 150 5.42 -26.36 5.42
N SER A 151 5.46 -25.30 6.22
CA SER A 151 4.42 -24.27 6.20
C SER A 151 4.42 -23.50 4.89
N ILE A 152 5.59 -23.18 4.35
CA ILE A 152 5.71 -22.51 3.06
C ILE A 152 5.16 -23.42 1.96
N GLN A 153 5.62 -24.67 1.90
CA GLN A 153 5.18 -25.64 0.89
C GLN A 153 3.66 -25.88 0.94
N SER A 154 3.12 -26.18 2.12
CA SER A 154 1.68 -26.38 2.32
C SER A 154 0.85 -25.14 1.93
N SER A 155 1.37 -23.94 2.17
CA SER A 155 0.66 -22.70 1.77
C SER A 155 0.66 -22.48 0.25
N PHE A 156 1.70 -22.92 -0.45
CA PHE A 156 1.74 -22.89 -1.92
C PHE A 156 0.82 -23.95 -2.54
N ASP A 157 0.71 -25.12 -1.91
CA ASP A 157 -0.21 -26.16 -2.34
C ASP A 157 -1.67 -25.75 -2.10
N ASN A 158 -1.93 -24.90 -1.10
CA ASN A 158 -3.26 -24.46 -0.67
C ASN A 158 -3.47 -22.95 -0.81
N LEU A 159 -3.21 -22.40 -2.00
CA LEU A 159 -3.47 -20.98 -2.27
C LEU A 159 -4.95 -20.62 -2.10
N LEU A 160 -5.21 -19.62 -1.26
CA LEU A 160 -6.55 -19.11 -1.02
C LEU A 160 -7.05 -18.32 -2.24
N THR A 161 -8.37 -18.23 -2.36
CA THR A 161 -9.00 -17.29 -3.30
C THR A 161 -8.84 -15.85 -2.80
N SER A 162 -8.98 -14.87 -3.69
CA SER A 162 -8.88 -13.45 -3.31
C SER A 162 -9.99 -13.05 -2.33
N GLU A 163 -11.14 -13.72 -2.44
CA GLU A 163 -12.36 -13.46 -1.68
C GLU A 163 -12.21 -13.90 -0.22
N ALA A 164 -11.39 -14.93 0.04
CA ALA A 164 -11.15 -15.44 1.39
C ALA A 164 -10.60 -14.38 2.35
N LYS A 165 -9.96 -13.32 1.83
CA LYS A 165 -9.43 -12.19 2.60
C LYS A 165 -10.01 -10.83 2.16
N ALA A 166 -11.13 -10.81 1.43
CA ALA A 166 -11.77 -9.59 0.97
C ALA A 166 -12.11 -8.62 2.11
N GLY A 167 -12.72 -9.10 3.20
CA GLY A 167 -13.04 -8.24 4.35
C GLY A 167 -11.81 -7.59 5.00
N LEU A 168 -10.65 -8.26 4.97
CA LEU A 168 -9.40 -7.73 5.49
C LEU A 168 -8.84 -6.62 4.60
N ARG A 169 -8.88 -6.86 3.28
CA ARG A 169 -8.54 -5.87 2.25
C ARG A 169 -9.45 -4.64 2.35
N ASP A 170 -10.76 -4.85 2.40
CA ASP A 170 -11.75 -3.77 2.42
C ASP A 170 -11.65 -2.95 3.71
N SER A 171 -11.36 -3.60 4.86
CA SER A 171 -11.02 -2.91 6.11
C SER A 171 -9.75 -2.04 5.98
N ALA A 172 -8.72 -2.53 5.29
CA ALA A 172 -7.48 -1.79 5.08
C ALA A 172 -7.70 -0.58 4.16
N VAL A 173 -8.47 -0.75 3.07
CA VAL A 173 -8.88 0.32 2.15
C VAL A 173 -9.67 1.38 2.89
N GLY A 174 -10.73 0.98 3.60
CA GLY A 174 -11.57 1.92 4.34
C GLY A 174 -10.79 2.72 5.37
N ARG A 175 -9.85 2.08 6.08
CA ARG A 175 -8.94 2.79 7.00
C ARG A 175 -8.04 3.78 6.26
N SER A 176 -7.39 3.36 5.18
CA SER A 176 -6.48 4.21 4.40
C SER A 176 -7.20 5.44 3.84
N GLN A 177 -8.39 5.25 3.30
CA GLN A 177 -9.24 6.31 2.76
C GLN A 177 -9.76 7.25 3.86
N ALA A 178 -10.18 6.71 5.01
CA ALA A 178 -10.62 7.53 6.14
C ALA A 178 -9.48 8.37 6.72
N ASP A 179 -8.30 7.77 6.91
CA ASP A 179 -7.12 8.48 7.44
C ASP A 179 -6.65 9.56 6.44
N TRP A 180 -6.71 9.29 5.13
CA TRP A 180 -6.45 10.29 4.09
C TRP A 180 -7.46 11.44 4.12
N LEU A 181 -8.76 11.14 4.17
CA LEU A 181 -9.81 12.15 4.14
C LEU A 181 -9.80 13.05 5.39
N VAL A 182 -9.72 12.44 6.57
CA VAL A 182 -9.66 13.18 7.84
C VAL A 182 -8.35 13.94 7.95
N GLY A 183 -7.22 13.28 7.68
CA GLY A 183 -5.90 13.87 7.82
C GLY A 183 -5.71 15.09 6.93
N LEU A 184 -6.07 14.97 5.65
CA LEU A 184 -6.05 16.06 4.69
C LEU A 184 -6.88 17.26 5.17
N ASN A 185 -8.16 17.03 5.42
CA ASN A 185 -9.11 18.11 5.64
C ASN A 185 -8.90 18.78 6.99
N ALA A 186 -8.70 17.98 8.05
CA ALA A 186 -8.48 18.50 9.39
C ALA A 186 -7.16 19.27 9.49
N SER A 187 -6.06 18.76 8.92
CA SER A 187 -4.76 19.45 8.96
C SER A 187 -4.82 20.81 8.23
N ARG A 188 -5.46 20.85 7.06
CA ARG A 188 -5.65 22.10 6.31
C ARG A 188 -6.54 23.09 7.08
N LEU A 189 -7.64 22.61 7.66
CA LEU A 189 -8.55 23.42 8.47
C LEU A 189 -7.83 24.03 9.68
N CYS A 190 -7.15 23.21 10.48
CA CYS A 190 -6.43 23.65 11.69
C CYS A 190 -5.35 24.68 11.33
N THR A 191 -4.54 24.39 10.31
CA THR A 191 -3.46 25.28 9.85
C THR A 191 -4.00 26.64 9.42
N LEU A 192 -5.08 26.66 8.60
CA LEU A 192 -5.70 27.91 8.13
C LEU A 192 -6.36 28.70 9.26
N ARG A 193 -6.98 28.03 10.24
CA ARG A 193 -7.67 28.67 11.36
C ARG A 193 -6.71 29.26 12.39
N ILE A 194 -5.57 28.63 12.62
CA ILE A 194 -4.51 29.13 13.50
C ILE A 194 -3.79 30.34 12.86
N GLY A 195 -3.96 30.56 11.55
CA GLY A 195 -3.34 31.67 10.83
C GLY A 195 -1.84 31.47 10.59
N ALA A 196 -1.38 30.22 10.68
CA ALA A 196 0.02 29.87 10.47
C ALA A 196 0.41 30.10 9.01
N ARG A 197 1.39 30.99 8.78
CA ARG A 197 1.90 31.29 7.44
C ARG A 197 3.01 30.33 6.99
N SER A 198 3.75 29.76 7.94
CA SER A 198 4.95 28.96 7.66
C SER A 198 4.95 27.60 8.35
N GLU A 199 3.96 27.32 9.19
CA GLU A 199 3.88 26.09 9.98
C GLU A 199 2.61 25.32 9.63
N SER A 200 2.71 24.00 9.51
CA SER A 200 1.56 23.12 9.37
C SER A 200 1.16 22.55 10.73
N TYR A 201 -0.13 22.54 11.03
CA TYR A 201 -0.70 21.95 12.24
C TYR A 201 -1.40 20.64 11.86
N PRO A 202 -0.68 19.50 11.91
CA PRO A 202 -1.24 18.22 11.50
C PRO A 202 -2.35 17.80 12.47
N ALA A 203 -3.47 17.37 11.90
CA ALA A 203 -4.57 16.78 12.62
C ALA A 203 -4.96 15.46 11.97
N GLY A 204 -5.43 14.50 12.75
CA GLY A 204 -5.77 13.18 12.24
C GLY A 204 -6.41 12.30 13.30
N ARG A 205 -7.11 11.27 12.83
CA ARG A 205 -7.93 10.38 13.65
C ARG A 205 -7.17 9.67 14.79
N VAL A 206 -5.84 9.52 14.68
CA VAL A 206 -5.00 8.91 15.72
C VAL A 206 -4.20 9.96 16.48
N GLN A 207 -3.40 10.78 15.79
CA GLN A 207 -2.52 11.75 16.45
C GLN A 207 -3.28 12.79 17.30
N THR A 208 -4.45 13.24 16.85
CA THR A 208 -5.20 14.30 17.53
C THR A 208 -5.84 13.81 18.83
N PRO A 209 -6.55 12.66 18.87
CA PRO A 209 -6.99 12.10 20.15
C PRO A 209 -5.85 11.75 21.10
N THR A 210 -4.73 11.23 20.58
CA THR A 210 -3.56 10.95 21.45
C THR A 210 -3.00 12.22 22.08
N LEU A 211 -2.89 13.32 21.32
CA LEU A 211 -2.49 14.61 21.87
C LEU A 211 -3.50 15.12 22.91
N MET A 212 -4.80 14.93 22.67
CA MET A 212 -5.86 15.36 23.58
C MET A 212 -5.70 14.72 24.97
N LEU A 213 -5.37 13.43 25.06
CA LEU A 213 -5.15 12.76 26.35
C LEU A 213 -4.05 13.44 27.19
N ILE A 214 -2.99 13.92 26.55
CA ILE A 214 -1.89 14.62 27.22
C ILE A 214 -2.34 16.03 27.64
N VAL A 215 -3.07 16.73 26.77
CA VAL A 215 -3.60 18.07 27.05
C VAL A 215 -4.58 18.04 28.21
N GLU A 216 -5.53 17.09 28.23
CA GLU A 216 -6.48 16.90 29.32
C GLU A 216 -5.75 16.68 30.65
N ARG A 217 -4.75 15.79 30.65
CA ARG A 217 -3.95 15.53 31.85
C ARG A 217 -3.21 16.77 32.36
N GLU A 218 -2.66 17.58 31.46
CA GLU A 218 -1.98 18.82 31.83
C GLU A 218 -2.96 19.86 32.39
N LEU A 219 -4.16 19.97 31.82
CA LEU A 219 -5.20 20.86 32.33
C LEU A 219 -5.66 20.45 33.74
N GLU A 220 -5.82 19.15 33.99
CA GLU A 220 -6.09 18.63 35.35
C GLU A 220 -4.99 19.01 36.34
N ILE A 221 -3.71 18.86 35.97
CA ILE A 221 -2.57 19.21 36.82
C ILE A 221 -2.57 20.71 37.14
N ARG A 222 -2.84 21.56 36.16
CA ARG A 222 -2.89 23.03 36.37
C ARG A 222 -4.08 23.47 37.23
N ALA A 223 -5.17 22.71 37.21
CA ALA A 223 -6.35 22.98 38.00
C ALA A 223 -6.27 22.38 39.42
N PHE A 224 -5.29 21.51 39.69
CA PHE A 224 -5.09 20.90 41.01
C PHE A 224 -4.61 21.96 42.01
N GLN A 225 -5.36 22.12 43.11
CA GLN A 225 -5.02 22.99 44.24
C GLN A 225 -4.47 22.16 45.40
#